data_AF-A0A8S2I6X2-F1
#
_entry.id   AF-A0A8S2I6X2-F1
#
_cell.length_a   1.000
_cell.length_b   1.000
_cell.length_c   1.000
_cell.angle_alpha   90.00
_cell.angle_beta   90.00
_cell.angle_gamma   90.00
#
_symmetry.space_group_name_H-M   'P 1'
#
loop_
_entity.id
_entity.type
_entity.pdbx_description
1 polymer ?
#
loop_
_entity_poly.entity_id
_entity_poly.type
_entity_poly.pdbx_seq_one_letter_code
_entity_poly.pdbx_strand_id
1 'polypeptide(L)'
;MWNLDIGDCESRASEEKRKKIKEKRRVEQEKSAPTKETPSTAVLYGDDDVDYMETQNDISLTDSIEKDLHPLHLFTSCGKPNVIEWLMEIVKELEDLKFNGLIVETKDVVGHSSSVRYNVVFLGLVGDLPALSMILNFKGHTGYYACFFCFTQGEHDRKMLYPYTRPLQKRSPQDFHRFALKGNPTNDYYGHYGNSIISNLFEKDLPLAIMIDYLHASLLRQTKTILTHLRDELSKSDLEELSILLKNQKFPHTFNRHLPSLSNLSFVKGTELKNLLLYAILPRFMNYFPIETVAFLCLFVCGIRLLHGTSIILVDRDTQKEMAEHLFAEYLSECCRRLTFVKV
;
A
#
# COMPACT_ATOMS: atom_id res chain seq x y z
N MET A 1 48.03 -22.27 -0.41
CA MET A 1 48.53 -21.54 0.77
C MET A 1 48.36 -20.06 0.51
N TRP A 2 47.18 -19.51 0.75
CA TRP A 2 46.87 -18.09 1.01
C TRP A 2 45.47 -18.08 1.64
N ASN A 3 45.42 -18.09 2.98
CA ASN A 3 44.21 -17.80 3.75
C ASN A 3 44.08 -16.27 3.81
N LEU A 4 42.91 -15.74 3.45
CA LEU A 4 42.56 -14.33 3.71
C LEU A 4 41.47 -14.32 4.79
N ASP A 5 41.85 -13.78 5.95
CA ASP A 5 41.00 -13.56 7.11
C ASP A 5 39.83 -12.61 6.79
N ILE A 6 38.62 -13.16 6.77
CA ILE A 6 37.35 -12.42 6.63
C ILE A 6 36.79 -12.01 8.02
N GLY A 7 37.43 -12.43 9.11
CA GLY A 7 36.92 -12.26 10.49
C GLY A 7 36.97 -10.84 11.07
N ASP A 8 37.81 -9.94 10.54
CA ASP A 8 38.10 -8.65 11.20
C ASP A 8 37.30 -7.44 10.64
N CYS A 9 36.60 -7.61 9.52
CA CYS A 9 35.84 -6.52 8.88
C CYS A 9 34.42 -6.37 9.46
N GLU A 10 33.77 -7.49 9.83
CA GLU A 10 32.41 -7.49 10.39
C GLU A 10 32.37 -6.97 11.84
N SER A 11 33.42 -7.21 12.62
CA SER A 11 33.52 -6.75 14.01
C SER A 11 33.62 -5.22 14.11
N ARG A 12 34.46 -4.60 13.27
CA ARG A 12 34.64 -3.14 13.20
C ARG A 12 33.41 -2.41 12.69
N ALA A 13 32.73 -2.95 11.67
CA ALA A 13 31.49 -2.38 11.14
C ALA A 13 30.33 -2.43 12.15
N SER A 14 30.27 -3.47 12.98
CA SER A 14 29.28 -3.62 14.06
C SER A 14 29.51 -2.61 15.20
N GLU A 15 30.77 -2.35 15.55
CA GLU A 15 31.15 -1.43 16.62
C GLU A 15 30.92 0.04 16.28
N GLU A 16 31.22 0.46 15.04
CA GLU A 16 30.92 1.81 14.54
C GLU A 16 29.42 2.08 14.48
N LYS A 17 28.62 1.07 14.09
CA LYS A 17 27.15 1.17 14.07
C LYS A 17 26.57 1.35 15.46
N ARG A 18 27.14 0.68 16.48
CA ARG A 18 26.76 0.86 17.89
C ARG A 18 27.13 2.23 18.45
N LYS A 19 28.30 2.79 18.06
CA LYS A 19 28.71 4.15 18.44
C LYS A 19 27.78 5.21 17.84
N LYS A 20 27.42 5.11 16.56
CA LYS A 20 26.47 6.03 15.89
C LYS A 20 25.06 6.00 16.50
N ILE A 21 24.59 4.83 16.96
CA ILE A 21 23.28 4.69 17.64
C ILE A 21 23.29 5.33 19.04
N LYS A 22 24.40 5.21 19.79
CA LYS A 22 24.54 5.86 21.11
C LYS A 22 24.56 7.39 21.00
N GLU A 23 25.27 7.93 20.00
CA GLU A 23 25.34 9.38 19.79
C GLU A 23 23.96 9.96 19.40
N LYS A 24 23.22 9.27 18.51
CA LYS A 24 21.88 9.70 18.10
C LYS A 24 20.88 9.75 19.27
N ARG A 25 20.94 8.78 20.18
CA ARG A 25 20.09 8.75 21.39
C ARG A 25 20.43 9.87 22.38
N ARG A 26 21.69 10.29 22.47
CA ARG A 26 22.12 11.39 23.33
C ARG A 26 21.59 12.73 22.81
N VAL A 27 21.64 12.95 21.49
CA VAL A 27 21.11 14.17 20.84
C VAL A 27 19.58 14.25 20.91
N GLU A 28 18.87 13.12 20.88
CA GLU A 28 17.41 13.08 21.04
C GLU A 28 16.95 13.35 22.49
N GLN A 29 17.76 13.01 23.49
CA GLN A 29 17.47 13.31 24.90
C GLN A 29 17.75 14.77 25.30
N GLU A 30 18.64 15.47 24.60
CA GLU A 30 18.94 16.88 24.86
C GLU A 30 17.93 17.86 24.21
N LYS A 31 17.00 17.38 23.36
CA LYS A 31 16.03 18.22 22.63
C LYS A 31 14.59 18.23 23.19
N SER A 32 14.31 17.53 24.28
CA SER A 32 12.99 17.53 24.92
C SER A 32 12.88 18.57 26.04
N ALA A 33 12.78 19.85 25.67
CA ALA A 33 12.19 20.89 26.52
C ALA A 33 10.95 21.46 25.81
N PRO A 34 9.75 21.44 26.42
CA PRO A 34 8.53 21.81 25.73
C PRO A 34 8.33 23.32 25.70
N THR A 35 8.33 23.91 24.50
CA THR A 35 7.78 25.25 24.26
C THR A 35 6.26 25.14 24.17
N LYS A 36 5.55 25.77 25.11
CA LYS A 36 4.10 25.93 25.10
C LYS A 36 3.74 27.01 24.08
N GLU A 37 3.03 26.65 23.02
CA GLU A 37 2.24 27.59 22.23
C GLU A 37 0.83 27.03 22.00
N THR A 38 -0.15 27.87 22.33
CA THR A 38 -1.60 27.63 22.24
C THR A 38 -2.10 27.60 20.80
N PRO A 39 -3.13 26.81 20.46
CA PRO A 39 -3.65 26.77 19.10
C PRO A 39 -4.53 27.99 18.82
N SER A 40 -4.18 28.79 17.80
CA SER A 40 -5.11 29.78 17.25
C SER A 40 -6.15 29.06 16.39
N THR A 41 -7.40 29.15 16.81
CA THR A 41 -8.59 28.88 16.03
C THR A 41 -8.57 29.71 14.74
N ALA A 42 -8.51 29.04 13.59
CA ALA A 42 -8.83 29.64 12.30
C ALA A 42 -9.98 28.86 11.68
N VAL A 43 -11.18 29.37 11.91
CA VAL A 43 -12.39 29.12 11.13
C VAL A 43 -12.26 29.90 9.85
N LEU A 44 -12.31 29.25 8.68
CA LEU A 44 -12.78 29.88 7.45
C LEU A 44 -13.49 28.82 6.59
N TYR A 45 -14.81 29.00 6.50
CA TYR A 45 -15.68 28.46 5.46
C TYR A 45 -15.35 29.15 4.13
N GLY A 46 -15.52 28.40 3.05
CA GLY A 46 -15.44 28.84 1.67
C GLY A 46 -15.80 27.66 0.79
N ASP A 47 -17.10 27.43 0.63
CA ASP A 47 -17.66 26.52 -0.35
C ASP A 47 -17.44 27.13 -1.74
N ASP A 48 -16.42 26.64 -2.45
CA ASP A 48 -16.32 26.80 -3.89
C ASP A 48 -16.52 25.41 -4.50
N ASP A 49 -17.78 25.13 -4.84
CA ASP A 49 -18.20 24.01 -5.67
C ASP A 49 -17.56 24.17 -7.06
N VAL A 50 -16.41 23.54 -7.26
CA VAL A 50 -15.83 23.36 -8.60
C VAL A 50 -16.26 21.99 -9.10
N ASP A 51 -17.34 22.02 -9.87
CA ASP A 51 -17.95 20.91 -10.57
C ASP A 51 -16.93 20.32 -11.58
N TYR A 52 -16.21 19.27 -11.18
CA TYR A 52 -15.37 18.51 -12.08
C TYR A 52 -16.28 17.62 -12.93
N MET A 53 -16.56 18.09 -14.15
CA MET A 53 -17.19 17.29 -15.19
C MET A 53 -16.34 16.05 -15.48
N GLU A 54 -16.71 14.92 -14.87
CA GLU A 54 -16.19 13.59 -15.22
C GLU A 54 -16.63 13.26 -16.65
N THR A 55 -15.71 13.44 -17.60
CA THR A 55 -15.91 13.00 -18.97
C THR A 55 -15.97 11.47 -18.99
N GLN A 56 -17.14 10.94 -19.31
CA GLN A 56 -17.43 9.54 -19.60
C GLN A 56 -16.52 8.98 -20.71
N ASN A 57 -15.32 8.56 -20.34
CA ASN A 57 -14.45 7.71 -21.15
C ASN A 57 -13.59 6.80 -20.25
N ASP A 58 -14.19 6.31 -19.16
CA ASP A 58 -13.68 5.17 -18.39
C ASP A 58 -13.84 3.89 -19.22
N ILE A 59 -13.08 3.80 -20.31
CA ILE A 59 -12.73 2.52 -20.91
C ILE A 59 -12.01 1.74 -19.80
N SER A 60 -12.46 0.52 -19.52
CA SER A 60 -11.92 -0.35 -18.46
C SER A 60 -10.47 -0.73 -18.77
N LEU A 61 -9.54 0.19 -18.50
CA LEU A 61 -8.09 0.01 -18.57
C LEU A 61 -7.63 -1.20 -17.74
N THR A 62 -8.40 -1.59 -16.73
CA THR A 62 -8.13 -2.77 -15.90
C THR A 62 -8.24 -4.09 -16.66
N ASP A 63 -9.06 -4.18 -17.71
CA ASP A 63 -9.29 -5.44 -18.44
C ASP A 63 -8.23 -5.69 -19.54
N SER A 64 -7.47 -4.66 -19.92
CA SER A 64 -6.43 -4.74 -20.96
C SER A 64 -4.99 -4.84 -20.42
N ILE A 65 -4.77 -4.70 -19.10
CA ILE A 65 -3.45 -4.94 -18.46
C ILE A 65 -3.27 -6.45 -18.19
N GLU A 66 -3.69 -7.31 -19.12
CA GLU A 66 -3.33 -8.72 -19.06
C GLU A 66 -1.93 -8.94 -19.66
N LYS A 67 -0.94 -9.08 -18.77
CA LYS A 67 0.30 -9.89 -18.89
C LYS A 67 1.57 -9.33 -19.52
N ASP A 68 1.64 -8.07 -19.91
CA ASP A 68 2.88 -7.53 -20.48
C ASP A 68 3.67 -6.67 -19.47
N LEU A 69 4.36 -7.37 -18.55
CA LEU A 69 5.35 -6.76 -17.64
C LEU A 69 6.69 -6.62 -18.37
N HIS A 70 7.01 -5.40 -18.80
CA HIS A 70 8.31 -5.10 -19.40
C HIS A 70 9.28 -4.55 -18.34
N PRO A 71 10.42 -5.23 -18.10
CA PRO A 71 11.44 -4.67 -17.22
C PRO A 71 12.04 -3.42 -17.88
N LEU A 72 11.85 -2.26 -17.25
CA LEU A 72 12.40 -1.00 -17.76
C LEU A 72 13.87 -0.80 -17.37
N HIS A 73 14.22 -1.12 -16.11
CA HIS A 73 15.57 -0.90 -15.61
C HIS A 73 15.95 -1.96 -14.57
N LEU A 74 17.21 -2.38 -14.59
CA LEU A 74 17.82 -3.26 -13.59
C LEU A 74 19.03 -2.55 -12.99
N PHE A 75 19.14 -2.54 -11.67
CA PHE A 75 20.29 -1.98 -10.96
C PHE A 75 20.94 -3.05 -10.09
N THR A 76 22.26 -3.17 -10.16
CA THR A 76 23.06 -4.10 -9.36
C THR A 76 24.16 -3.35 -8.64
N SER A 77 24.25 -3.50 -7.32
CA SER A 77 25.38 -2.96 -6.55
C SER A 77 25.64 -3.76 -5.28
N CYS A 78 26.78 -3.52 -4.65
CA CYS A 78 27.16 -4.16 -3.37
C CYS A 78 26.41 -3.58 -2.16
N GLY A 79 25.56 -2.56 -2.34
CA GLY A 79 24.81 -1.89 -1.28
C GLY A 79 23.40 -1.49 -1.70
N LYS A 80 22.65 -0.83 -0.81
CA LYS A 80 21.39 -0.19 -1.21
C LYS A 80 21.72 1.11 -1.94
N PRO A 81 21.26 1.32 -3.19
CA PRO A 81 21.48 2.57 -3.88
C PRO A 81 20.80 3.74 -3.17
N ASN A 82 21.29 4.95 -3.43
CA ASN A 82 20.44 6.12 -3.28
C ASN A 82 19.38 6.05 -4.40
N VAL A 83 18.20 5.53 -4.06
CA VAL A 83 17.13 5.25 -5.03
C VAL A 83 16.66 6.52 -5.73
N ILE A 84 16.69 7.67 -5.03
CA ILE A 84 16.29 8.95 -5.63
C ILE A 84 17.27 9.37 -6.72
N GLU A 85 18.57 9.36 -6.44
CA GLU A 85 19.60 9.68 -7.44
C GLU A 85 19.52 8.72 -8.64
N TRP A 86 19.34 7.43 -8.38
CA TRP A 86 19.22 6.41 -9.42
C TRP A 86 17.96 6.62 -10.29
N LEU A 87 16.82 6.94 -9.69
CA LEU A 87 15.57 7.17 -10.44
C LEU A 87 15.57 8.49 -11.22
N MET A 88 16.41 9.48 -10.88
CA MET A 88 16.38 10.80 -11.53
C MET A 88 16.61 10.71 -13.05
N GLU A 89 17.52 9.87 -13.52
CA GLU A 89 17.79 9.72 -14.96
C GLU A 89 16.59 9.09 -15.67
N ILE A 90 16.02 8.04 -15.07
CA ILE A 90 14.82 7.36 -15.59
C ILE A 90 13.65 8.34 -15.65
N VAL A 91 13.41 9.10 -14.59
CA VAL A 91 12.30 10.06 -14.55
C VAL A 91 12.43 11.12 -15.64
N LYS A 92 13.65 11.59 -15.95
CA LYS A 92 13.87 12.54 -17.05
C LYS A 92 13.51 11.94 -18.41
N GLU A 93 13.87 10.68 -18.67
CA GLU A 93 13.49 9.98 -19.90
C GLU A 93 11.97 9.80 -19.99
N LEU A 94 11.32 9.47 -18.87
CA LEU A 94 9.87 9.31 -18.83
C LEU A 94 9.15 10.67 -19.03
N GLU A 95 9.68 11.75 -18.46
CA GLU A 95 9.18 13.11 -18.71
C GLU A 95 9.35 13.51 -20.18
N ASP A 96 10.50 13.20 -20.79
CA ASP A 96 10.71 13.42 -22.23
C ASP A 96 9.68 12.67 -23.07
N LEU A 97 9.45 11.38 -22.78
CA LEU A 97 8.42 10.57 -23.44
C LEU A 97 7.01 11.16 -23.26
N LYS A 98 6.70 11.68 -22.08
CA LYS A 98 5.41 12.33 -21.79
C LYS A 98 5.22 13.59 -22.64
N PHE A 99 6.22 14.46 -22.72
CA PHE A 99 6.08 15.78 -23.36
C PHE A 99 6.32 15.75 -24.88
N ASN A 100 7.26 14.92 -25.34
CA ASN A 100 7.67 14.84 -26.74
C ASN A 100 7.04 13.66 -27.50
N GLY A 101 6.50 12.69 -26.77
CA GLY A 101 5.93 11.46 -27.33
C GLY A 101 7.00 10.47 -27.79
N LEU A 102 6.57 9.26 -28.13
CA LEU A 102 7.42 8.21 -28.70
C LEU A 102 7.32 8.24 -30.22
N ILE A 103 8.44 8.50 -30.90
CA ILE A 103 8.52 8.45 -32.36
C ILE A 103 8.98 7.05 -32.77
N VAL A 104 8.12 6.34 -33.52
CA VAL A 104 8.43 5.02 -34.08
C VAL A 104 8.58 5.16 -35.58
N GLU A 105 9.75 4.82 -36.08
CA GLU A 105 10.00 4.70 -37.52
C GLU A 105 9.64 3.29 -37.97
N THR A 106 8.70 3.18 -38.90
CA THR A 106 8.32 1.91 -39.53
C THR A 106 8.82 1.89 -40.96
N LYS A 107 9.26 0.71 -41.40
CA LYS A 107 9.61 0.46 -42.80
C LYS A 107 8.65 -0.56 -43.38
N ASP A 108 8.00 -0.18 -44.47
CA ASP A 108 7.12 -1.06 -45.20
C ASP A 108 7.92 -2.12 -45.96
N VAL A 109 7.27 -3.20 -46.40
CA VAL A 109 7.90 -4.28 -47.19
C VAL A 109 8.56 -3.76 -48.48
N VAL A 110 8.12 -2.61 -48.98
CA VAL A 110 8.63 -1.93 -50.19
C VAL A 110 9.73 -0.89 -49.87
N GLY A 111 10.13 -0.75 -48.60
CA GLY A 111 11.22 0.14 -48.16
C GLY A 111 10.82 1.60 -47.89
N HIS A 112 9.53 1.94 -47.97
CA HIS A 112 9.05 3.27 -47.56
C HIS A 112 9.18 3.40 -46.04
N SER A 113 9.81 4.49 -45.58
CA SER A 113 9.92 4.80 -44.17
C SER A 113 8.82 5.78 -43.78
N SER A 114 8.02 5.43 -42.78
CA SER A 114 7.04 6.32 -42.18
C SER A 114 7.37 6.54 -40.71
N SER A 115 7.08 7.73 -40.18
CA SER A 115 7.25 8.01 -38.75
C SER A 115 5.89 8.27 -38.12
N VAL A 116 5.60 7.56 -37.04
CA VAL A 116 4.39 7.73 -36.25
C VAL A 116 4.79 8.20 -34.86
N ARG A 117 4.18 9.30 -34.41
CA ARG A 117 4.34 9.78 -33.03
C ARG A 117 3.19 9.27 -32.18
N TYR A 118 3.53 8.61 -31.07
CA TYR A 118 2.61 8.16 -30.04
C TYR A 118 2.68 9.09 -28.83
N ASN A 119 1.51 9.50 -28.32
CA ASN A 119 1.46 10.19 -27.04
C ASN A 119 1.61 9.15 -25.92
N VAL A 120 2.51 9.42 -24.97
CA VAL A 120 2.76 8.53 -23.84
C VAL A 120 2.13 9.14 -22.59
N VAL A 121 1.28 8.38 -21.91
CA VAL A 121 0.58 8.81 -20.70
C VAL A 121 0.90 7.85 -19.56
N PHE A 122 1.34 8.39 -18.43
CA PHE A 122 1.60 7.63 -17.21
C PHE A 122 0.38 7.71 -16.29
N LEU A 123 -0.28 6.58 -16.08
CA LEU A 123 -1.54 6.52 -15.33
C LEU A 123 -1.35 6.61 -13.81
N GLY A 124 -0.24 6.06 -13.29
CA GLY A 124 0.02 6.10 -11.86
C GLY A 124 1.19 5.23 -11.42
N LEU A 125 1.38 5.18 -10.10
CA LEU A 125 2.43 4.41 -9.44
C LEU A 125 1.82 3.33 -8.54
N VAL A 126 2.30 2.09 -8.69
CA VAL A 126 1.96 0.98 -7.79
C VAL A 126 3.22 0.44 -7.12
N GLY A 127 3.10 0.04 -5.86
CA GLY A 127 4.20 -0.56 -5.11
C GLY A 127 3.79 -0.89 -3.69
N ASP A 128 4.69 -1.54 -2.95
CA ASP A 128 4.52 -1.67 -1.52
C ASP A 128 4.69 -0.31 -0.81
N LEU A 129 4.11 -0.16 0.38
CA LEU A 129 4.15 1.11 1.10
C LEU A 129 5.59 1.62 1.36
N PRO A 130 6.59 0.79 1.71
CA PRO A 130 7.96 1.25 1.84
C PRO A 130 8.56 1.84 0.56
N ALA A 131 8.38 1.20 -0.60
CA ALA A 131 8.86 1.71 -1.87
C ALA A 131 8.13 3.00 -2.27
N LEU A 132 6.80 3.03 -2.13
CA LEU A 132 6.00 4.22 -2.39
C LEU A 132 6.46 5.39 -1.50
N SER A 133 6.64 5.17 -0.20
CA SER A 133 7.08 6.21 0.74
C SER A 133 8.43 6.79 0.34
N MET A 134 9.37 5.94 -0.07
CA MET A 134 10.70 6.37 -0.51
C MET A 134 10.62 7.21 -1.79
N ILE A 135 9.90 6.74 -2.82
CA ILE A 135 9.78 7.43 -4.11
C ILE A 135 9.04 8.76 -3.94
N LEU A 136 7.99 8.78 -3.13
CA LEU A 136 7.15 9.96 -2.88
C LEU A 136 7.80 10.97 -1.91
N ASN A 137 9.01 10.69 -1.41
CA ASN A 137 9.66 11.47 -0.36
C ASN A 137 8.74 11.69 0.86
N PHE A 138 8.11 10.60 1.29
CA PHE A 138 7.06 10.57 2.29
C PHE A 138 7.44 9.68 3.48
N LYS A 139 6.89 9.97 4.64
CA LYS A 139 7.14 9.24 5.88
C LYS A 139 6.39 7.92 5.85
N GLY A 140 7.14 6.84 6.00
CA GLY A 140 6.58 5.49 6.01
C GLY A 140 5.70 5.21 7.24
N HIS A 141 5.27 3.95 7.34
CA HIS A 141 4.31 3.41 8.31
C HIS A 141 4.57 3.69 9.80
N THR A 142 5.74 4.19 10.17
CA THR A 142 6.10 4.57 11.55
C THR A 142 5.85 6.05 11.88
N GLY A 143 5.39 6.85 10.92
CA GLY A 143 5.13 8.28 11.11
C GLY A 143 3.75 8.59 11.69
N TYR A 144 3.59 9.77 12.29
CA TYR A 144 2.27 10.23 12.72
C TYR A 144 1.31 10.46 11.54
N TYR A 145 1.81 10.79 10.36
CA TYR A 145 1.00 10.98 9.16
C TYR A 145 1.52 10.13 8.01
N ALA A 146 1.29 8.82 8.06
CA ALA A 146 1.83 7.89 7.06
C ALA A 146 0.88 7.58 5.89
N CYS A 147 -0.40 7.95 5.98
CA CYS A 147 -1.32 7.74 4.87
C CYS A 147 -1.15 8.82 3.79
N PHE A 148 -1.04 8.40 2.54
CA PHE A 148 -0.99 9.32 1.39
C PHE A 148 -2.33 10.01 1.12
N PHE A 149 -3.44 9.37 1.50
CA PHE A 149 -4.80 9.78 1.10
C PHE A 149 -5.59 10.50 2.20
N CYS A 150 -5.16 10.41 3.47
CA CYS A 150 -5.86 11.08 4.56
C CYS A 150 -4.91 11.69 5.61
N PHE A 151 -5.49 12.47 6.51
CA PHE A 151 -4.81 13.12 7.63
C PHE A 151 -4.96 12.39 8.96
N THR A 152 -5.36 11.11 8.94
CA THR A 152 -5.42 10.31 10.17
C THR A 152 -4.07 10.30 10.85
N GLN A 153 -4.05 10.88 12.05
CA GLN A 153 -2.86 10.90 12.88
C GLN A 153 -2.70 9.56 13.58
N GLY A 154 -1.51 8.99 13.50
CA GLY A 154 -1.14 7.79 14.24
C GLY A 154 -0.98 8.08 15.73
N GLU A 155 -1.19 7.06 16.54
CA GLU A 155 -0.96 7.05 17.97
C GLU A 155 0.07 5.96 18.28
N HIS A 156 0.97 6.25 19.22
CA HIS A 156 2.00 5.29 19.62
C HIS A 156 1.56 4.52 20.87
N ASP A 157 1.11 3.27 20.68
CA ASP A 157 0.78 2.34 21.76
C ASP A 157 1.48 1.00 21.53
N ARG A 158 2.69 0.85 22.11
CA ARG A 158 3.69 -0.23 21.87
C ARG A 158 4.18 -0.35 20.42
N LYS A 159 3.34 0.02 19.44
CA LYS A 159 3.55 0.13 18.00
C LYS A 159 2.77 1.36 17.50
N MET A 160 3.10 1.82 16.29
CA MET A 160 2.32 2.87 15.61
C MET A 160 0.97 2.29 15.17
N LEU A 161 -0.11 3.01 15.47
CA LEU A 161 -1.50 2.62 15.22
C LEU A 161 -2.26 3.80 14.62
N TYR A 162 -3.11 3.59 13.62
CA TYR A 162 -3.93 4.65 13.01
C TYR A 162 -5.41 4.40 13.36
N PRO A 163 -5.94 5.08 14.39
CA PRO A 163 -7.33 4.92 14.78
C PRO A 163 -8.25 5.38 13.66
N TYR A 164 -9.27 4.57 13.37
CA TYR A 164 -10.29 4.96 12.42
C TYR A 164 -11.22 6.00 13.05
N THR A 165 -11.31 7.16 12.43
CA THR A 165 -12.22 8.25 12.82
C THR A 165 -13.09 8.65 11.64
N ARG A 166 -14.36 8.99 11.92
CA ARG A 166 -15.31 9.52 10.93
C ARG A 166 -15.74 10.93 11.34
N PRO A 167 -15.86 11.87 10.38
CA PRO A 167 -15.51 11.73 8.96
C PRO A 167 -14.00 11.65 8.72
N LEU A 168 -13.59 10.92 7.67
CA LEU A 168 -12.18 10.81 7.29
C LEU A 168 -11.77 12.06 6.50
N GLN A 169 -10.81 12.83 7.02
CA GLN A 169 -10.28 13.98 6.31
C GLN A 169 -9.28 13.52 5.23
N LYS A 170 -9.71 13.56 3.96
CA LYS A 170 -8.90 13.18 2.80
C LYS A 170 -7.92 14.30 2.42
N ARG A 171 -6.81 13.94 1.79
CA ARG A 171 -5.85 14.89 1.20
C ARG A 171 -6.30 15.28 -0.20
N SER A 172 -6.37 16.58 -0.47
CA SER A 172 -6.48 17.08 -1.84
C SER A 172 -5.12 17.09 -2.54
N PRO A 173 -5.06 17.09 -3.88
CA PRO A 173 -3.82 17.32 -4.61
C PRO A 173 -3.11 18.63 -4.20
N GLN A 174 -3.89 19.69 -3.96
CA GLN A 174 -3.38 20.98 -3.52
C GLN A 174 -2.71 20.89 -2.15
N ASP A 175 -3.33 20.17 -1.20
CA ASP A 175 -2.72 19.92 0.11
C ASP A 175 -1.42 19.12 -0.01
N PHE A 176 -1.44 18.06 -0.82
CA PHE A 176 -0.29 17.19 -1.02
C PHE A 176 0.92 17.97 -1.54
N HIS A 177 0.71 18.82 -2.56
CA HIS A 177 1.75 19.70 -3.10
C HIS A 177 2.21 20.74 -2.08
N ARG A 178 1.26 21.47 -1.46
CA ARG A 178 1.57 22.52 -0.49
C ARG A 178 2.38 22.00 0.70
N PHE A 179 2.09 20.78 1.17
CA PHE A 179 2.79 20.17 2.30
C PHE A 179 4.15 19.62 1.89
N ALA A 180 4.29 19.11 0.67
CA ALA A 180 5.57 18.75 0.09
C ALA A 180 6.56 19.94 0.03
N LEU A 181 6.09 21.15 -0.31
CA LEU A 181 6.92 22.37 -0.30
C LEU A 181 7.42 22.79 1.09
N LYS A 182 6.71 22.39 2.15
CA LYS A 182 7.07 22.72 3.55
C LYS A 182 7.96 21.67 4.21
N GLY A 183 7.93 20.44 3.69
CA GLY A 183 8.76 19.34 4.18
C GLY A 183 10.24 19.55 3.88
N ASN A 184 11.11 18.93 4.70
CA ASN A 184 12.54 18.87 4.42
C ASN A 184 13.13 17.52 4.90
N PRO A 185 14.36 17.14 4.48
CA PRO A 185 14.93 15.83 4.79
C PRO A 185 15.07 15.50 6.29
N THR A 186 15.03 16.49 7.16
CA THR A 186 15.19 16.32 8.62
C THR A 186 13.89 16.40 9.40
N ASN A 187 12.87 17.07 8.84
CA ASN A 187 11.59 17.28 9.50
C ASN A 187 10.46 17.17 8.48
N ASP A 188 9.58 16.19 8.69
CA ASP A 188 8.41 16.04 7.85
C ASP A 188 7.34 17.07 8.17
N TYR A 189 6.55 17.46 7.16
CA TYR A 189 5.35 18.25 7.32
C TYR A 189 4.14 17.43 6.87
N TYR A 190 3.32 16.96 7.82
CA TYR A 190 2.24 15.99 7.57
C TYR A 190 2.70 14.77 6.77
N GLY A 191 3.87 14.22 7.09
CA GLY A 191 4.43 13.06 6.40
C GLY A 191 5.27 13.38 5.17
N HIS A 192 5.33 14.63 4.68
CA HIS A 192 6.18 14.97 3.54
C HIS A 192 7.57 15.40 3.98
N TYR A 193 8.63 14.81 3.40
CA TYR A 193 10.02 15.28 3.56
C TYR A 193 10.47 16.21 2.43
N GLY A 194 9.61 16.47 1.45
CA GLY A 194 9.86 17.35 0.31
C GLY A 194 9.02 16.96 -0.90
N ASN A 195 9.30 17.57 -2.04
CA ASN A 195 8.73 17.16 -3.32
C ASN A 195 9.25 15.78 -3.74
N SER A 196 8.38 15.05 -4.46
CA SER A 196 8.73 13.80 -5.10
C SER A 196 9.33 14.09 -6.49
N ILE A 197 10.30 13.27 -6.91
CA ILE A 197 10.87 13.37 -8.25
C ILE A 197 9.85 13.04 -9.35
N ILE A 198 8.80 12.28 -9.04
CA ILE A 198 7.75 11.87 -9.98
C ILE A 198 6.49 12.75 -9.90
N SER A 199 6.52 13.87 -9.16
CA SER A 199 5.33 14.71 -8.94
C SER A 199 4.65 15.18 -10.23
N ASN A 200 5.43 15.40 -11.30
CA ASN A 200 4.92 15.89 -12.59
C ASN A 200 4.75 14.79 -13.64
N LEU A 201 4.98 13.52 -13.29
CA LEU A 201 5.04 12.44 -14.27
C LEU A 201 3.65 11.97 -14.70
N PHE A 202 2.69 11.89 -13.79
CA PHE A 202 1.39 11.28 -14.08
C PHE A 202 0.38 12.24 -14.71
N GLU A 203 -0.70 11.67 -15.23
CA GLU A 203 -1.86 12.43 -15.72
C GLU A 203 -2.68 13.03 -14.56
N LYS A 204 -2.84 12.26 -13.47
CA LYS A 204 -3.48 12.73 -12.24
C LYS A 204 -2.42 13.21 -11.24
N ASP A 205 -2.73 14.26 -10.49
CA ASP A 205 -1.84 14.75 -9.44
C ASP A 205 -1.76 13.78 -8.24
N LEU A 206 -0.64 13.83 -7.50
CA LEU A 206 -0.53 13.10 -6.24
C LEU A 206 -1.48 13.69 -5.18
N PRO A 207 -2.16 12.85 -4.36
CA PRO A 207 -1.98 11.41 -4.21
C PRO A 207 -2.85 10.57 -5.16
N LEU A 208 -3.66 11.16 -6.03
CA LEU A 208 -4.66 10.45 -6.85
C LEU A 208 -4.03 9.49 -7.87
N ALA A 209 -2.78 9.72 -8.29
CA ALA A 209 -2.02 8.79 -9.12
C ALA A 209 -1.43 7.58 -8.37
N ILE A 210 -1.56 7.50 -7.04
CA ILE A 210 -1.02 6.38 -6.25
C ILE A 210 -2.03 5.24 -6.28
N MET A 211 -1.58 4.06 -6.70
CA MET A 211 -2.35 2.82 -6.67
C MET A 211 -1.88 1.94 -5.50
N ILE A 212 -2.79 1.65 -4.58
CA ILE A 212 -2.50 0.73 -3.47
C ILE A 212 -2.56 -0.70 -3.96
N ASP A 213 -1.47 -1.44 -3.78
CA ASP A 213 -1.42 -2.84 -4.12
C ASP A 213 -2.26 -3.70 -3.15
N TYR A 214 -3.34 -4.27 -3.67
CA TYR A 214 -4.22 -5.21 -2.98
C TYR A 214 -3.46 -6.36 -2.30
N LEU A 215 -2.43 -6.88 -2.96
CA LEU A 215 -1.63 -7.98 -2.43
C LEU A 215 -0.95 -7.59 -1.12
N HIS A 216 -0.31 -6.43 -1.07
CA HIS A 216 0.44 -5.97 0.10
C HIS A 216 -0.48 -5.35 1.17
N ALA A 217 -1.52 -4.62 0.77
CA ALA A 217 -2.42 -3.95 1.70
C ALA A 217 -3.44 -4.90 2.34
N SER A 218 -4.18 -5.65 1.54
CA SER A 218 -5.33 -6.43 2.02
C SER A 218 -4.98 -7.89 2.33
N LEU A 219 -4.16 -8.53 1.49
CA LEU A 219 -3.83 -9.96 1.66
C LEU A 219 -2.68 -10.18 2.65
N LEU A 220 -1.47 -9.73 2.32
CA LEU A 220 -0.27 -10.03 3.09
C LEU A 220 -0.23 -9.32 4.45
N ARG A 221 -0.91 -8.18 4.58
CA ARG A 221 -1.01 -7.43 5.84
C ARG A 221 -2.29 -7.76 6.59
N GLN A 222 -3.45 -7.30 6.10
CA GLN A 222 -4.69 -7.38 6.87
C GLN A 222 -5.19 -8.82 7.06
N THR A 223 -5.41 -9.55 5.96
CA THR A 223 -5.87 -10.94 5.98
C THR A 223 -4.93 -11.83 6.79
N LYS A 224 -3.61 -11.73 6.55
CA LYS A 224 -2.63 -12.54 7.28
C LYS A 224 -2.65 -12.25 8.78
N THR A 225 -2.81 -10.99 9.19
CA THR A 225 -2.92 -10.60 10.60
C THR A 225 -4.15 -11.23 11.26
N ILE A 226 -5.31 -11.10 10.62
CA ILE A 226 -6.57 -11.67 11.10
C ILE A 226 -6.46 -13.20 11.24
N LEU A 227 -5.98 -13.89 10.19
CA LEU A 227 -5.88 -15.36 10.20
C LEU A 227 -4.87 -15.86 11.22
N THR A 228 -3.77 -15.12 11.43
CA THR A 228 -2.78 -15.46 12.46
C THR A 228 -3.41 -15.39 13.85
N HIS A 229 -4.18 -14.34 14.12
CA HIS A 229 -4.86 -14.18 15.39
C HIS A 229 -5.90 -15.26 15.64
N LEU A 230 -6.80 -15.49 14.69
CA LEU A 230 -7.84 -16.51 14.82
C LEU A 230 -7.26 -17.92 14.94
N ARG A 231 -6.18 -18.22 14.21
CA ARG A 231 -5.43 -19.47 14.39
C ARG A 231 -4.96 -19.64 15.83
N ASP A 232 -4.45 -18.58 16.45
CA ASP A 232 -3.91 -18.65 17.82
C ASP A 232 -5.00 -18.82 18.89
N GLU A 233 -6.26 -18.54 18.55
CA GLU A 233 -7.42 -18.84 19.40
C GLU A 233 -7.92 -20.28 19.29
N LEU A 234 -7.54 -21.02 18.22
CA LEU A 234 -7.95 -22.40 18.04
C LEU A 234 -7.17 -23.35 18.95
N SER A 235 -7.84 -24.40 19.44
CA SER A 235 -7.13 -25.51 20.08
C SER A 235 -6.28 -26.26 19.04
N LYS A 236 -5.27 -27.01 19.50
CA LYS A 236 -4.45 -27.84 18.60
C LYS A 236 -5.29 -28.85 17.80
N SER A 237 -6.32 -29.42 18.43
CA SER A 237 -7.23 -30.36 17.81
C SER A 237 -8.06 -29.70 16.71
N ASP A 238 -8.65 -28.53 17.00
CA ASP A 238 -9.44 -27.78 16.02
C ASP A 238 -8.59 -27.33 14.84
N LEU A 239 -7.36 -26.88 15.10
CA LEU A 239 -6.42 -26.48 14.06
C LEU A 239 -6.02 -27.64 13.13
N GLU A 240 -5.87 -28.85 13.68
CA GLU A 240 -5.57 -30.05 12.91
C GLU A 240 -6.78 -30.47 12.06
N GLU A 241 -7.97 -30.52 12.65
CA GLU A 241 -9.21 -30.83 11.93
C GLU A 241 -9.46 -29.82 10.80
N LEU A 242 -9.36 -28.53 11.11
CA LEU A 242 -9.54 -27.46 10.12
C LEU A 242 -8.48 -27.56 9.01
N SER A 243 -7.24 -27.91 9.33
CA SER A 243 -6.19 -28.11 8.32
C SER A 243 -6.53 -29.27 7.37
N ILE A 244 -7.10 -30.36 7.88
CA ILE A 244 -7.56 -31.50 7.06
C ILE A 244 -8.72 -31.04 6.16
N LEU A 245 -9.69 -30.30 6.70
CA LEU A 245 -10.83 -29.79 5.94
C LEU A 245 -10.40 -28.83 4.82
N LEU A 246 -9.47 -27.91 5.10
CA LEU A 246 -8.95 -26.97 4.11
C LEU A 246 -8.20 -27.71 3.00
N LYS A 247 -7.35 -28.69 3.34
CA LYS A 247 -6.60 -29.48 2.37
C LYS A 247 -7.51 -30.28 1.43
N ASN A 248 -8.64 -30.76 1.93
CA ASN A 248 -9.60 -31.57 1.19
C ASN A 248 -10.72 -30.74 0.51
N GLN A 249 -10.70 -29.42 0.64
CA GLN A 249 -11.64 -28.53 -0.03
C GLN A 249 -11.49 -28.67 -1.55
N LYS A 250 -12.56 -29.10 -2.23
CA LYS A 250 -12.60 -29.16 -3.69
C LYS A 250 -12.73 -27.75 -4.26
N PHE A 251 -11.87 -27.41 -5.21
CA PHE A 251 -11.97 -26.19 -6.01
C PHE A 251 -12.35 -26.51 -7.44
N PRO A 252 -12.99 -25.58 -8.16
CA PRO A 252 -13.10 -25.67 -9.61
C PRO A 252 -11.72 -25.87 -10.25
N HIS A 253 -11.66 -26.63 -11.35
CA HIS A 253 -10.42 -26.98 -12.06
C HIS A 253 -9.63 -25.77 -12.57
N THR A 254 -10.27 -24.59 -12.64
CA THR A 254 -9.63 -23.31 -12.98
C THR A 254 -8.78 -22.73 -11.85
N PHE A 255 -8.93 -23.21 -10.61
CA PHE A 255 -8.12 -22.78 -9.47
C PHE A 255 -6.87 -23.64 -9.39
N ASN A 256 -5.74 -23.06 -9.79
CA ASN A 256 -4.43 -23.63 -9.50
C ASN A 256 -4.10 -23.42 -8.02
N ARG A 257 -4.35 -24.42 -7.17
CA ARG A 257 -3.65 -24.78 -5.91
C ARG A 257 -4.58 -25.33 -4.81
N HIS A 258 -4.03 -26.21 -3.98
CA HIS A 258 -4.63 -26.63 -2.70
C HIS A 258 -4.60 -25.47 -1.71
N LEU A 259 -5.56 -25.41 -0.78
CA LEU A 259 -5.50 -24.44 0.32
C LEU A 259 -4.35 -24.78 1.27
N PRO A 260 -3.62 -23.78 1.77
CA PRO A 260 -2.59 -23.99 2.75
C PRO A 260 -3.19 -24.30 4.13
N SER A 261 -2.44 -25.01 4.96
CA SER A 261 -2.76 -25.12 6.39
C SER A 261 -2.52 -23.79 7.10
N LEU A 262 -3.38 -23.48 8.08
CA LEU A 262 -3.25 -22.28 8.92
C LEU A 262 -2.02 -22.36 9.85
N SER A 263 -1.47 -23.54 10.10
CA SER A 263 -0.25 -23.68 10.92
C SER A 263 0.96 -22.96 10.32
N ASN A 264 1.02 -22.85 8.99
CA ASN A 264 2.19 -22.32 8.26
C ASN A 264 1.93 -20.98 7.57
N LEU A 265 1.05 -20.12 8.13
CA LEU A 265 0.68 -18.82 7.54
C LEU A 265 1.87 -17.93 7.14
N SER A 266 3.01 -18.04 7.83
CA SER A 266 4.23 -17.30 7.50
C SER A 266 4.71 -17.51 6.05
N PHE A 267 4.55 -18.72 5.51
CA PHE A 267 5.04 -19.12 4.18
C PHE A 267 3.97 -19.12 3.08
N VAL A 268 2.74 -18.72 3.41
CA VAL A 268 1.62 -18.73 2.47
C VAL A 268 1.77 -17.61 1.46
N LYS A 269 1.60 -17.95 0.17
CA LYS A 269 1.66 -16.99 -0.94
C LYS A 269 0.39 -16.13 -0.97
N GLY A 270 0.51 -14.93 -1.54
CA GLY A 270 -0.63 -14.01 -1.69
C GLY A 270 -1.86 -14.63 -2.35
N THR A 271 -1.66 -15.38 -3.44
CA THR A 271 -2.76 -16.06 -4.14
C THR A 271 -3.45 -17.12 -3.27
N GLU A 272 -2.74 -17.75 -2.35
CA GLU A 272 -3.28 -18.75 -1.44
C GLU A 272 -4.06 -18.08 -0.30
N LEU A 273 -3.56 -16.94 0.22
CA LEU A 273 -4.30 -16.09 1.15
C LEU A 273 -5.59 -15.56 0.53
N LYS A 274 -5.55 -15.17 -0.75
CA LYS A 274 -6.75 -14.78 -1.51
C LYS A 274 -7.79 -15.90 -1.52
N ASN A 275 -7.36 -17.13 -1.83
CA ASN A 275 -8.26 -18.27 -1.89
C ASN A 275 -8.83 -18.63 -0.51
N LEU A 276 -8.00 -18.55 0.54
CA LEU A 276 -8.47 -18.71 1.92
C LEU A 276 -9.54 -17.67 2.25
N LEU A 277 -9.24 -16.39 2.06
CA LEU A 277 -10.11 -15.26 2.40
C LEU A 277 -11.47 -15.35 1.70
N LEU A 278 -11.47 -15.57 0.38
CA LEU A 278 -12.68 -15.43 -0.42
C LEU A 278 -13.53 -16.70 -0.49
N TYR A 279 -12.95 -17.88 -0.26
CA TYR A 279 -13.63 -19.16 -0.54
C TYR A 279 -13.60 -20.17 0.61
N ALA A 280 -12.72 -20.00 1.60
CA ALA A 280 -12.53 -21.03 2.63
C ALA A 280 -12.95 -20.57 4.03
N ILE A 281 -12.57 -19.37 4.45
CA ILE A 281 -12.60 -19.01 5.88
C ILE A 281 -14.03 -18.92 6.42
N LEU A 282 -14.96 -18.23 5.73
CA LEU A 282 -16.31 -17.99 6.25
C LEU A 282 -17.08 -19.29 6.53
N PRO A 283 -17.26 -20.23 5.58
CA PRO A 283 -18.03 -21.45 5.83
C PRO A 283 -17.35 -22.38 6.83
N ARG A 284 -16.01 -22.34 6.94
CA ARG A 284 -15.27 -23.20 7.86
C ARG A 284 -15.26 -22.66 9.28
N PHE A 285 -15.13 -21.34 9.45
CA PHE A 285 -14.95 -20.71 10.75
C PHE A 285 -16.25 -20.66 11.57
N MET A 286 -17.42 -20.81 10.94
CA MET A 286 -18.72 -20.90 11.63
C MET A 286 -18.80 -22.03 12.66
N ASN A 287 -18.02 -23.10 12.49
CA ASN A 287 -18.02 -24.23 13.41
C ASN A 287 -17.07 -24.06 14.60
N TYR A 288 -16.17 -23.07 14.54
CA TYR A 288 -15.09 -22.90 15.51
C TYR A 288 -15.14 -21.59 16.27
N PHE A 289 -15.81 -20.57 15.73
CA PHE A 289 -15.89 -19.24 16.32
C PHE A 289 -17.33 -18.80 16.56
N PRO A 290 -17.57 -17.92 17.55
CA PRO A 290 -18.87 -17.30 17.75
C PRO A 290 -19.36 -16.58 16.48
N ILE A 291 -20.68 -16.54 16.31
CA ILE A 291 -21.33 -15.93 15.14
C ILE A 291 -20.90 -14.48 14.94
N GLU A 292 -20.61 -13.75 16.02
CA GLU A 292 -20.20 -12.37 15.97
C GLU A 292 -18.79 -12.20 15.39
N THR A 293 -17.86 -13.12 15.69
CA THR A 293 -16.52 -13.14 15.09
C THR A 293 -16.60 -13.43 13.60
N VAL A 294 -17.47 -14.37 13.20
CA VAL A 294 -17.70 -14.69 11.79
C VAL A 294 -18.39 -13.52 11.07
N ALA A 295 -19.37 -12.88 11.68
CA ALA A 295 -20.05 -11.70 11.12
C ALA A 295 -19.05 -10.57 10.88
N PHE A 296 -18.15 -10.32 11.84
CA PHE A 296 -17.05 -9.37 11.68
C PHE A 296 -16.14 -9.71 10.49
N LEU A 297 -15.75 -10.99 10.32
CA LEU A 297 -14.99 -11.41 9.14
C LEU A 297 -15.77 -11.23 7.84
N CYS A 298 -17.08 -11.48 7.88
CA CYS A 298 -17.97 -11.33 6.74
C CYS A 298 -17.96 -9.88 6.22
N LEU A 299 -18.00 -8.88 7.11
CA LEU A 299 -17.90 -7.46 6.73
C LEU A 299 -16.63 -7.18 5.91
N PHE A 300 -15.48 -7.69 6.36
CA PHE A 300 -14.20 -7.53 5.64
C PHE A 300 -14.21 -8.24 4.28
N VAL A 301 -14.62 -9.52 4.25
CA VAL A 301 -14.64 -10.32 3.02
C VAL A 301 -15.60 -9.72 1.99
N CYS A 302 -16.79 -9.30 2.41
CA CYS A 302 -17.77 -8.66 1.55
C CYS A 302 -17.27 -7.31 1.05
N GLY A 303 -16.68 -6.46 1.91
CA GLY A 303 -16.09 -5.19 1.49
C GLY A 303 -15.00 -5.37 0.43
N ILE A 304 -14.06 -6.31 0.65
CA ILE A 304 -13.02 -6.66 -0.33
C ILE A 304 -13.64 -7.16 -1.64
N ARG A 305 -14.67 -8.02 -1.55
CA ARG A 305 -15.31 -8.58 -2.74
C ARG A 305 -16.06 -7.52 -3.56
N LEU A 306 -16.68 -6.53 -2.90
CA LEU A 306 -17.31 -5.40 -3.59
C LEU A 306 -16.26 -4.49 -4.24
N LEU A 307 -15.11 -4.25 -3.62
CA LEU A 307 -14.07 -3.42 -4.26
C LEU A 307 -13.38 -4.11 -5.45
N HIS A 308 -13.26 -5.43 -5.42
CA HIS A 308 -12.55 -6.21 -6.46
C HIS A 308 -13.46 -6.95 -7.44
N GLY A 309 -14.76 -6.95 -7.22
CA GLY A 309 -15.74 -7.58 -8.10
C GLY A 309 -16.10 -6.69 -9.28
N THR A 310 -16.52 -7.31 -10.38
CA THR A 310 -17.24 -6.59 -11.44
C THR A 310 -18.52 -6.00 -10.86
N SER A 311 -19.02 -4.91 -11.45
CA SER A 311 -20.28 -4.29 -11.03
C SER A 311 -21.33 -5.38 -10.85
N ILE A 312 -21.95 -5.44 -9.66
CA ILE A 312 -23.12 -6.30 -9.49
C ILE A 312 -24.14 -5.79 -10.51
N ILE A 313 -24.70 -6.68 -11.34
CA ILE A 313 -25.50 -6.36 -12.54
C ILE A 313 -26.61 -5.31 -12.29
N LEU A 314 -27.03 -5.13 -11.03
CA LEU A 314 -28.12 -4.26 -10.60
C LEU A 314 -27.67 -2.98 -9.86
N VAL A 315 -26.37 -2.77 -9.67
CA VAL A 315 -25.81 -1.68 -8.88
C VAL A 315 -24.67 -1.04 -9.66
N ASP A 316 -24.72 0.28 -9.81
CA ASP A 316 -23.63 1.05 -10.43
C ASP A 316 -22.37 1.02 -9.56
N ARG A 317 -21.25 1.44 -10.14
CA ARG A 317 -19.93 1.35 -9.49
C ARG A 317 -19.81 2.25 -8.27
N ASP A 318 -20.47 3.40 -8.25
CA ASP A 318 -20.38 4.36 -7.16
C ASP A 318 -21.17 3.85 -5.96
N THR A 319 -22.40 3.39 -6.16
CA THR A 319 -23.19 2.73 -5.13
C THR A 319 -22.46 1.49 -4.57
N GLN A 320 -21.82 0.69 -5.42
CA GLN A 320 -21.03 -0.47 -4.97
C GLN A 320 -19.84 -0.05 -4.09
N LYS A 321 -19.16 1.05 -4.44
CA LYS A 321 -18.06 1.61 -3.66
C LYS A 321 -18.55 2.14 -2.32
N GLU A 322 -19.66 2.88 -2.29
CA GLU A 322 -20.28 3.37 -1.05
C GLU A 322 -20.64 2.21 -0.12
N MET A 323 -21.28 1.16 -0.64
CA MET A 323 -21.57 -0.05 0.12
C MET A 323 -20.30 -0.68 0.72
N ALA A 324 -19.23 -0.79 -0.07
CA ALA A 324 -17.96 -1.30 0.42
C ALA A 324 -17.38 -0.41 1.53
N GLU A 325 -17.41 0.92 1.36
CA GLU A 325 -16.96 1.89 2.36
C GLU A 325 -17.75 1.77 3.67
N HIS A 326 -19.07 1.54 3.60
CA HIS A 326 -19.90 1.26 4.78
C HIS A 326 -19.51 -0.05 5.47
N LEU A 327 -19.30 -1.14 4.72
CA LEU A 327 -18.85 -2.41 5.30
C LEU A 327 -17.48 -2.29 5.99
N PHE A 328 -16.54 -1.56 5.38
CA PHE A 328 -15.24 -1.31 6.01
C PHE A 328 -15.35 -0.43 7.25
N ALA A 329 -16.29 0.51 7.28
CA ALA A 329 -16.54 1.32 8.48
C ALA A 329 -16.94 0.48 9.67
N GLU A 330 -17.95 -0.36 9.47
CA GLU A 330 -18.47 -1.25 10.48
C GLU A 330 -17.40 -2.23 10.91
N TYR A 331 -16.70 -2.82 9.94
CA TYR A 331 -15.53 -3.67 10.18
C TYR A 331 -14.49 -2.99 11.07
N LEU A 332 -14.04 -1.77 10.74
CA LEU A 332 -13.01 -1.05 11.47
C LEU A 332 -13.47 -0.65 12.88
N SER A 333 -14.75 -0.29 13.03
CA SER A 333 -15.35 0.06 14.32
C SER A 333 -15.39 -1.14 15.27
N GLU A 334 -15.76 -2.32 14.77
CA GLU A 334 -15.77 -3.56 15.53
C GLU A 334 -14.37 -4.11 15.77
N CYS A 335 -13.44 -3.90 14.82
CA CYS A 335 -12.03 -4.22 14.95
C CYS A 335 -11.43 -3.56 16.19
N CYS A 336 -11.67 -2.26 16.35
CA CYS A 336 -11.18 -1.50 17.50
C CYS A 336 -11.74 -2.00 18.84
N ARG A 337 -12.93 -2.61 18.84
CA ARG A 337 -13.57 -3.15 20.05
C ARG A 337 -13.11 -4.57 20.39
N ARG A 338 -12.94 -5.43 19.38
CA ARG A 338 -12.74 -6.89 19.55
C ARG A 338 -11.29 -7.32 19.41
N LEU A 339 -10.56 -6.66 18.51
CA LEU A 339 -9.16 -6.96 18.24
C LEU A 339 -8.34 -5.77 18.72
N THR A 340 -7.85 -5.84 19.95
CA THR A 340 -6.95 -4.82 20.56
C THR A 340 -5.73 -4.47 19.70
N PHE A 341 -5.45 -5.25 18.63
CA PHE A 341 -4.31 -5.09 17.73
C PHE A 341 -4.61 -4.55 16.33
N VAL A 342 -5.87 -4.47 15.89
CA VAL A 342 -6.21 -3.96 14.54
C VAL A 342 -6.74 -2.53 14.67
N LYS A 343 -5.89 -1.67 15.21
CA LYS A 343 -5.87 -0.27 14.80
C LYS A 343 -4.94 -0.26 13.58
N VAL A 344 -5.50 0.04 12.41
CA VAL A 344 -4.85 -0.08 11.07
C VAL A 344 -3.51 0.64 11.03
#